data_AF-A0A5E5Q785-F1
#
_entry.id   AF-A0A5E5Q785-F1
#
_cell.length_a   1.000
_cell.length_b   1.000
_cell.length_c   1.000
_cell.angle_alpha   90.00
_cell.angle_beta   90.00
_cell.angle_gamma   90.00
#
_symmetry.space_group_name_H-M   'P 1'
#
loop_
_entity.id
_entity.type
_entity.pdbx_description
1 polymer ?
#
loop_
_entity_poly.entity_id
_entity_poly.type
_entity_poly.pdbx_seq_one_letter_code
_entity_poly.pdbx_strand_id
1 'polypeptide(L)'
;MQKSLEVEIKGNIVEFEGSKNFYPYSAEDIFKEKTLLIPQDNEKQIQEITHDWFAFEKFYGTREEKKLIDLIHTIIDDINNDYENVYLIRNERHFALYDFAQGRRFEPDFVLLSQNKKSQCRYQFFIAPKGKHLQQIDKWKEDFLLEIERNHQALIGVNSATTYSNDEYKIIGLEFYNHDNENHFKSSLTTQLGANNVI
;
A
#
# COMPACT_ATOMS: atom_id res chain seq x y z
N MET A 1 28.27 14.07 7.99
CA MET A 1 28.30 13.07 9.08
C MET A 1 27.36 13.44 10.23
N GLN A 2 27.41 14.65 10.79
CA GLN A 2 26.48 15.09 11.86
C GLN A 2 25.00 15.15 11.45
N LYS A 3 24.66 15.67 10.26
CA LYS A 3 23.26 15.76 9.79
C LYS A 3 22.56 14.40 9.60
N SER A 4 23.32 13.36 9.26
CA SER A 4 22.78 12.01 9.00
C SER A 4 22.35 11.34 10.30
N LEU A 5 23.13 11.54 11.36
CA LEU A 5 22.86 11.02 12.70
C LEU A 5 21.67 11.74 13.36
N GLU A 6 21.50 13.05 13.16
CA GLU A 6 20.37 13.80 13.72
C GLU A 6 19.00 13.38 13.15
N VAL A 7 18.95 13.00 11.86
CA VAL A 7 17.73 12.47 11.22
C VAL A 7 17.39 11.09 11.78
N GLU A 8 18.41 10.26 12.01
CA GLU A 8 18.26 8.90 12.55
C GLU A 8 17.86 8.92 14.04
N ILE A 9 18.40 9.86 14.82
CA ILE A 9 18.08 10.03 16.26
C ILE A 9 16.67 10.60 16.46
N LYS A 10 16.20 11.54 15.62
CA LYS A 10 14.82 12.03 15.68
C LYS A 10 13.78 11.00 15.20
N GLY A 11 14.18 10.00 14.42
CA GLY A 11 13.32 8.90 14.01
C GLY A 11 13.09 7.83 15.09
N ASN A 12 13.94 7.78 16.13
CA ASN A 12 13.98 6.73 17.14
C ASN A 12 13.51 7.17 18.55
N ILE A 13 12.90 8.34 18.69
CA ILE A 13 12.17 8.69 19.92
C ILE A 13 10.83 7.96 19.83
N VAL A 14 10.70 6.85 20.57
CA VAL A 14 9.48 6.03 20.58
C VAL A 14 8.35 6.84 21.24
N GLU A 15 7.60 7.58 20.43
CA GLU A 15 6.38 8.30 20.86
C GLU A 15 5.10 7.49 20.60
N PHE A 16 5.15 6.47 19.74
CA PHE A 16 3.97 5.73 19.28
C PHE A 16 4.30 4.24 19.12
N GLU A 17 3.43 3.36 19.62
CA GLU A 17 3.45 1.92 19.31
C GLU A 17 2.35 1.59 18.28
N GLY A 18 2.63 0.66 17.37
CA GLY A 18 1.63 0.19 16.42
C GLY A 18 0.45 -0.47 17.13
N SER A 19 -0.76 0.04 16.91
CA SER A 19 -1.99 -0.64 17.35
C SER A 19 -2.33 -1.77 16.38
N LYS A 20 -2.66 -2.95 16.91
CA LYS A 20 -3.23 -4.06 16.12
C LYS A 20 -4.67 -3.80 15.68
N ASN A 21 -5.33 -2.83 16.32
CA ASN A 21 -6.66 -2.36 15.96
C ASN A 21 -6.57 -1.33 14.85
N PHE A 22 -7.22 -1.62 13.73
CA PHE A 22 -7.31 -0.72 12.57
C PHE A 22 -8.65 -0.01 12.57
N TYR A 23 -8.61 1.32 12.51
CA TYR A 23 -9.79 2.18 12.49
C TYR A 23 -10.01 2.74 11.09
N PRO A 24 -11.28 2.86 10.64
CA PRO A 24 -11.57 3.46 9.35
C PRO A 24 -11.34 4.98 9.38
N TYR A 25 -10.66 5.48 8.35
CA TYR A 25 -10.50 6.90 8.08
C TYR A 25 -11.06 7.23 6.70
N SER A 26 -11.58 8.45 6.54
CA SER A 26 -11.95 8.93 5.22
C SER A 26 -10.69 9.13 4.36
N ALA A 27 -10.74 8.73 3.09
CA ALA A 27 -9.66 9.01 2.15
C ALA A 27 -9.42 10.52 2.03
N GLU A 28 -10.46 11.35 2.12
CA GLU A 28 -10.36 12.80 2.09
C GLU A 28 -9.57 13.36 3.28
N ASP A 29 -9.60 12.69 4.43
CA ASP A 29 -8.85 13.12 5.62
C ASP A 29 -7.36 12.80 5.50
N ILE A 30 -7.01 11.72 4.80
CA ILE A 30 -5.65 11.22 4.63
C ILE A 30 -4.96 11.87 3.42
N PHE A 31 -5.59 11.82 2.26
CA PHE A 31 -5.00 12.25 1.00
C PHE A 31 -5.35 13.71 0.75
N LYS A 32 -4.33 14.56 0.75
CA LYS A 32 -4.46 16.00 0.54
C LYS A 32 -3.73 16.40 -0.73
N GLU A 33 -4.11 17.52 -1.32
CA GLU A 33 -3.41 18.02 -2.51
C GLU A 33 -1.93 18.31 -2.17
N LYS A 34 -1.02 17.76 -2.98
CA LYS A 34 0.42 17.86 -2.77
C LYS A 34 1.11 18.21 -4.09
N THR A 35 1.91 19.27 -4.07
CA THR A 35 2.77 19.63 -5.21
C THR A 35 4.06 18.84 -5.18
N LEU A 36 4.39 18.15 -6.28
CA LEU A 36 5.66 17.47 -6.46
C LEU A 36 6.63 18.34 -7.25
N LEU A 37 7.85 18.50 -6.74
CA LEU A 37 8.93 19.19 -7.46
C LEU A 37 9.70 18.17 -8.29
N ILE A 38 9.55 18.24 -9.61
CA ILE A 38 10.22 17.38 -10.57
C ILE A 38 11.34 18.19 -11.24
N PRO A 39 12.59 17.69 -11.27
CA PRO A 39 13.65 18.35 -12.02
C PRO A 39 13.25 18.53 -13.49
N GLN A 40 13.55 19.69 -14.07
CA GLN A 40 13.14 20.01 -15.45
C GLN A 40 13.61 18.96 -16.48
N ASP A 41 14.82 18.43 -16.31
CA ASP A 41 15.38 17.37 -17.17
C ASP A 41 14.58 16.05 -17.12
N ASN A 42 13.75 15.87 -16.10
CA ASN A 42 12.93 14.69 -15.88
C ASN A 42 11.45 14.89 -16.25
N GLU A 43 11.03 16.06 -16.75
CA GLU A 43 9.64 16.30 -17.15
C GLU A 43 9.13 15.28 -18.17
N LYS A 44 9.99 14.85 -19.10
CA LYS A 44 9.67 13.81 -20.10
C LYS A 44 9.41 12.41 -19.52
N GLN A 45 9.72 12.20 -18.24
CA GLN A 45 9.49 10.93 -17.55
C GLN A 45 8.15 10.88 -16.82
N ILE A 46 7.41 11.99 -16.80
CA ILE A 46 6.03 12.07 -16.31
C ILE A 46 5.15 11.29 -17.27
N GLN A 47 4.41 10.32 -16.73
CA GLN A 47 3.45 9.51 -17.47
C GLN A 47 2.05 10.05 -17.21
N GLU A 48 1.25 10.17 -18.26
CA GLU A 48 -0.19 10.32 -18.12
C GLU A 48 -0.79 8.93 -17.90
N ILE A 49 -1.56 8.79 -16.82
CA ILE A 49 -2.24 7.55 -16.48
C ILE A 49 -3.72 7.75 -16.77
N THR A 50 -4.27 6.91 -17.66
CA THR A 50 -5.67 6.99 -18.10
C THR A 50 -6.56 5.92 -17.46
N HIS A 51 -5.99 5.13 -16.56
CA HIS A 51 -6.69 4.06 -15.87
C HIS A 51 -7.56 4.65 -14.75
N ASP A 52 -8.85 4.31 -14.75
CA ASP A 52 -9.83 4.73 -13.74
C ASP A 52 -9.52 4.21 -12.33
N TRP A 53 -8.87 3.05 -12.24
CA TRP A 53 -8.42 2.45 -10.99
C TRP A 53 -7.15 3.08 -10.41
N PHE A 54 -6.46 3.97 -11.12
CA PHE A 54 -5.29 4.67 -10.58
C PHE A 54 -5.67 6.09 -10.16
N ALA A 55 -5.46 6.43 -8.88
CA ALA A 55 -6.03 7.66 -8.31
C ALA A 55 -5.46 8.98 -8.84
N PHE A 56 -4.40 8.95 -9.65
CA PHE A 56 -3.70 10.14 -10.14
C PHE A 56 -3.60 10.14 -11.66
N GLU A 57 -3.95 11.26 -12.31
CA GLU A 57 -3.86 11.41 -13.77
C GLU A 57 -2.41 11.48 -14.28
N LYS A 58 -1.47 11.86 -13.42
CA LYS A 58 -0.05 12.00 -13.74
C LYS A 58 0.80 11.28 -12.74
N PHE A 59 1.80 10.56 -13.24
CA PHE A 59 2.70 9.77 -12.42
C PHE A 59 4.17 10.02 -12.79
N TYR A 60 4.98 10.31 -11.77
CA TYR A 60 6.43 10.36 -11.85
C TYR A 60 7.03 9.57 -10.69
N GLY A 61 7.67 8.46 -11.02
CA GLY A 61 8.24 7.54 -10.04
C GLY A 61 9.43 6.74 -10.57
N THR A 62 9.97 5.92 -9.70
CA THR A 62 11.09 5.01 -9.94
C THR A 62 10.72 3.93 -10.95
N ARG A 63 11.73 3.22 -11.45
CA ARG A 63 11.52 2.10 -12.38
C ARG A 63 10.72 0.97 -11.71
N GLU A 64 10.97 0.72 -10.44
CA GLU A 64 10.34 -0.32 -9.65
C GLU A 64 8.85 -0.01 -9.42
N GLU A 65 8.49 1.25 -9.13
CA GLU A 65 7.09 1.67 -9.04
C GLU A 65 6.36 1.57 -10.39
N LYS A 66 7.01 1.96 -11.49
CA LYS A 66 6.42 1.83 -12.85
C LYS A 66 6.07 0.38 -13.17
N LYS A 67 7.00 -0.55 -12.92
CA LYS A 67 6.78 -1.98 -13.16
C LYS A 67 5.68 -2.56 -12.27
N LEU A 68 5.56 -2.10 -11.02
CA LEU A 68 4.45 -2.47 -10.16
C LEU A 68 3.11 -2.04 -10.77
N ILE A 69 3.01 -0.81 -11.29
CA ILE A 69 1.78 -0.31 -11.93
C ILE A 69 1.42 -1.19 -13.14
N ASP A 70 2.39 -1.55 -13.98
CA ASP A 70 2.16 -2.45 -15.13
C ASP A 70 1.63 -3.83 -14.69
N LEU A 71 2.18 -4.39 -13.61
CA LEU A 71 1.70 -5.66 -13.05
C LEU A 71 0.26 -5.52 -12.51
N ILE A 72 -0.01 -4.48 -11.73
CA ILE A 72 -1.33 -4.24 -11.15
C ILE A 72 -2.37 -4.06 -12.25
N HIS A 73 -2.04 -3.37 -13.34
CA HIS A 73 -2.91 -3.28 -14.51
C HIS A 73 -3.32 -4.68 -15.02
N THR A 74 -2.34 -5.56 -15.20
CA THR A 74 -2.58 -6.94 -15.64
C THR A 74 -3.47 -7.70 -14.65
N ILE A 75 -3.22 -7.56 -13.35
CA ILE A 75 -4.01 -8.23 -12.30
C ILE A 75 -5.45 -7.70 -12.29
N ILE A 76 -5.65 -6.39 -12.44
CA ILE A 76 -6.97 -5.77 -12.46
C ILE A 76 -7.77 -6.27 -13.66
N ASP A 77 -7.16 -6.36 -14.83
CA ASP A 77 -7.79 -6.91 -16.03
C ASP A 77 -8.22 -8.38 -15.81
N ASP A 78 -7.42 -9.17 -15.09
CA ASP A 78 -7.73 -10.56 -14.75
C ASP A 78 -8.92 -10.69 -13.77
N ILE A 79 -9.11 -9.74 -12.85
CA ILE A 79 -10.10 -9.83 -11.75
C ILE A 79 -11.33 -8.90 -11.89
N ASN A 80 -11.38 -8.06 -12.93
CA ASN A 80 -12.38 -6.98 -13.08
C ASN A 80 -13.84 -7.44 -12.98
N ASN A 81 -14.15 -8.69 -13.30
CA ASN A 81 -15.50 -9.24 -13.24
C ASN A 81 -15.95 -9.51 -11.81
N ASP A 82 -15.04 -9.88 -10.91
CA ASP A 82 -15.33 -10.29 -9.53
C ASP A 82 -15.15 -9.17 -8.51
N TYR A 83 -14.43 -8.11 -8.90
CA TYR A 83 -14.08 -6.98 -8.04
C TYR A 83 -14.65 -5.65 -8.56
N GLU A 84 -14.97 -4.76 -7.63
CA GLU A 84 -15.38 -3.37 -7.85
C GLU A 84 -14.65 -2.44 -6.89
N ASN A 85 -14.80 -1.13 -7.08
CA ASN A 85 -14.17 -0.11 -6.23
C ASN A 85 -12.65 -0.33 -6.09
N VAL A 86 -12.00 -0.63 -7.21
CA VAL A 86 -10.57 -0.92 -7.26
C VAL A 86 -9.79 0.38 -7.41
N TYR A 87 -8.92 0.68 -6.45
CA TYR A 87 -8.12 1.90 -6.45
C TYR A 87 -6.69 1.62 -6.00
N LEU A 88 -5.71 1.82 -6.89
CA LEU A 88 -4.30 1.91 -6.53
C LEU A 88 -3.95 3.38 -6.26
N ILE A 89 -3.56 3.66 -5.02
CA ILE A 89 -3.26 5.01 -4.56
C ILE A 89 -1.80 5.05 -4.10
N ARG A 90 -1.00 5.92 -4.72
CA ARG A 90 0.35 6.23 -4.25
C ARG A 90 0.28 7.00 -2.93
N ASN A 91 0.94 6.50 -1.90
CA ASN A 91 0.90 7.10 -0.58
C ASN A 91 1.60 8.46 -0.55
N GLU A 92 2.76 8.64 -1.19
CA GLU A 92 3.48 9.93 -1.17
C GLU A 92 3.65 10.53 0.24
N ARG A 93 3.81 9.66 1.26
CA ARG A 93 3.96 10.02 2.68
C ARG A 93 2.71 10.67 3.31
N HIS A 94 1.52 10.52 2.71
CA HIS A 94 0.25 11.01 3.28
C HIS A 94 -0.09 10.33 4.60
N PHE A 95 0.25 9.05 4.75
CA PHE A 95 0.14 8.35 6.02
C PHE A 95 1.40 7.53 6.33
N ALA A 96 1.56 7.22 7.61
CA ALA A 96 2.58 6.33 8.11
C ALA A 96 1.95 5.23 8.99
N LEU A 97 2.60 4.08 8.98
CA LEU A 97 2.33 2.96 9.86
C LEU A 97 3.47 2.88 10.89
N TYR A 98 3.18 2.29 12.04
CA TYR A 98 4.14 2.12 13.12
C TYR A 98 4.17 0.64 13.47
N ASP A 99 5.37 0.05 13.54
CA ASP A 99 5.47 -1.38 13.81
C ASP A 99 5.00 -1.75 15.22
N PHE A 100 4.53 -2.99 15.39
CA PHE A 100 3.96 -3.46 16.65
C PHE A 100 5.02 -3.67 17.72
N ALA A 101 6.27 -3.90 17.33
CA ALA A 101 7.33 -4.30 18.25
C ALA A 101 8.06 -3.10 18.87
N GLN A 102 8.34 -2.05 18.08
CA GLN A 102 9.25 -0.97 18.48
C GLN A 102 8.70 0.43 18.18
N GLY A 103 7.51 0.55 17.57
CA GLY A 103 6.99 1.84 17.14
C GLY A 103 7.74 2.46 15.97
N ARG A 104 8.47 1.65 15.17
CA ARG A 104 9.26 2.17 14.04
C ARG A 104 8.33 2.65 12.94
N ARG A 105 8.54 3.90 12.52
CA ARG A 105 7.76 4.57 11.48
C ARG A 105 8.07 4.01 10.09
N PHE A 106 7.05 3.62 9.36
CA PHE A 106 7.12 3.11 7.99
C PHE A 106 6.06 3.76 7.12
N GLU A 107 6.45 4.29 5.96
CA GLU A 107 5.54 4.84 4.96
C GLU A 107 5.52 3.85 3.77
N PRO A 108 4.46 3.04 3.58
CA PRO A 108 4.35 2.19 2.39
C PRO A 108 4.23 3.06 1.14
N ASP A 109 4.67 2.57 -0.02
CA ASP A 109 4.71 3.36 -1.25
C ASP A 109 3.31 3.48 -1.89
N PHE A 110 2.53 2.40 -1.84
CA PHE A 110 1.15 2.34 -2.35
C PHE A 110 0.20 1.66 -1.37
N VAL A 111 -1.07 2.02 -1.52
CA VAL A 111 -2.21 1.26 -0.98
C VAL A 111 -3.13 0.86 -2.13
N LEU A 112 -3.53 -0.41 -2.17
CA LEU A 112 -4.53 -0.92 -3.11
C LEU A 112 -5.82 -1.22 -2.34
N LEU A 113 -6.91 -0.61 -2.76
CA LEU A 113 -8.25 -0.84 -2.25
C LEU A 113 -9.05 -1.65 -3.28
N SER A 114 -9.87 -2.59 -2.82
CA SER A 114 -10.83 -3.28 -3.68
C SER A 114 -12.00 -3.84 -2.87
N GLN A 115 -13.11 -4.15 -3.54
CA GLN A 115 -14.27 -4.80 -2.94
C GLN A 115 -14.68 -5.99 -3.79
N ASN A 116 -14.83 -7.16 -3.16
CA ASN A 116 -15.36 -8.34 -3.84
C ASN A 116 -16.87 -8.17 -4.03
N LYS A 117 -17.36 -8.25 -5.26
CA LYS A 117 -18.78 -8.04 -5.60
C LYS A 117 -19.70 -9.07 -4.95
N LYS A 118 -19.22 -10.31 -4.75
CA LYS A 118 -20.04 -11.42 -4.24
C LYS A 118 -20.06 -11.45 -2.71
N SER A 119 -18.89 -11.45 -2.08
CA SER A 119 -18.81 -11.52 -0.61
C SER A 119 -19.01 -10.18 0.07
N GLN A 120 -18.93 -9.07 -0.69
CA GLN A 120 -18.91 -7.70 -0.16
C GLN A 120 -17.69 -7.42 0.75
N CYS A 121 -16.72 -8.34 0.79
CA CYS A 121 -15.47 -8.15 1.52
C CYS A 121 -14.65 -7.02 0.87
N ARG A 122 -14.16 -6.11 1.71
CA ARG A 122 -13.31 -4.99 1.33
C ARG A 122 -11.86 -5.31 1.68
N TYR A 123 -10.96 -5.05 0.76
CA TYR A 123 -9.54 -5.33 0.88
C TYR A 123 -8.75 -4.05 0.87
N GLN A 124 -7.73 -4.00 1.72
CA GLN A 124 -6.70 -2.97 1.73
C GLN A 124 -5.33 -3.65 1.75
N PHE A 125 -4.54 -3.45 0.70
CA PHE A 125 -3.19 -3.95 0.60
C PHE A 125 -2.18 -2.82 0.73
N PHE A 126 -1.19 -2.97 1.61
CA PHE A 126 -0.02 -2.11 1.62
C PHE A 126 1.08 -2.73 0.75
N ILE A 127 1.62 -1.92 -0.17
CA ILE A 127 2.57 -2.38 -1.18
C ILE A 127 3.79 -1.47 -1.20
N ALA A 128 4.98 -2.08 -1.27
CA ALA A 128 6.24 -1.37 -1.40
C ALA A 128 7.14 -2.05 -2.46
N PRO A 129 7.35 -1.42 -3.63
CA PRO A 129 8.30 -1.90 -4.62
C PRO A 129 9.74 -1.62 -4.18
N LYS A 130 10.63 -2.61 -4.34
CA LYS A 130 12.04 -2.49 -3.92
C LYS A 130 13.00 -3.08 -4.95
N GLY A 131 14.12 -2.39 -5.14
CA GLY A 131 15.28 -2.94 -5.83
C GLY A 131 16.03 -3.94 -4.94
N LYS A 132 16.61 -4.99 -5.54
CA LYS A 132 17.35 -6.07 -4.83
C LYS A 132 18.33 -5.57 -3.76
N HIS A 133 19.05 -4.49 -4.04
CA HIS A 133 20.07 -3.94 -3.16
C HIS A 133 19.52 -3.31 -1.87
N LEU A 134 18.24 -2.92 -1.84
CA LEU A 134 17.61 -2.30 -0.67
C LEU A 134 16.87 -3.31 0.22
N GLN A 135 16.55 -4.50 -0.31
CA GLN A 135 15.74 -5.49 0.41
C GLN A 135 16.38 -5.94 1.74
N GLN A 136 17.71 -6.11 1.78
CA GLN A 136 18.37 -6.54 3.02
C GLN A 136 18.33 -5.47 4.12
N ILE A 137 18.49 -4.19 3.74
CA ILE A 137 18.47 -3.06 4.68
C ILE A 137 17.04 -2.83 5.20
N ASP A 138 16.07 -2.95 4.31
CA ASP A 138 14.66 -2.70 4.59
C ASP A 138 13.90 -3.95 5.08
N LYS A 139 14.58 -5.07 5.36
CA LYS A 139 13.94 -6.36 5.68
C LYS A 139 12.90 -6.27 6.79
N TRP A 140 13.18 -5.47 7.82
CA TRP A 140 12.26 -5.28 8.94
C TRP A 140 10.91 -4.67 8.54
N LYS A 141 10.86 -3.86 7.47
CA LYS A 141 9.61 -3.28 6.95
C LYS A 141 8.77 -4.34 6.25
N GLU A 142 9.42 -5.27 5.53
CA GLU A 142 8.73 -6.42 4.95
C GLU A 142 8.21 -7.35 6.04
N ASP A 143 9.02 -7.62 7.07
CA ASP A 143 8.57 -8.40 8.24
C ASP A 143 7.35 -7.75 8.89
N PHE A 144 7.36 -6.42 9.06
CA PHE A 144 6.22 -5.68 9.57
C PHE A 144 4.99 -5.77 8.67
N LEU A 145 5.13 -5.64 7.34
CA LEU A 145 4.02 -5.83 6.40
C LEU A 145 3.35 -7.20 6.58
N LEU A 146 4.16 -8.27 6.66
CA LEU A 146 3.66 -9.62 6.88
C LEU A 146 3.05 -9.83 8.28
N GLU A 147 3.50 -9.06 9.28
CA GLU A 147 2.88 -9.06 10.61
C GLU A 147 1.49 -8.43 10.60
N ILE A 148 1.22 -7.43 9.75
CA ILE A 148 -0.11 -6.79 9.66
C ILE A 148 -1.16 -7.84 9.33
N GLU A 149 -0.96 -8.65 8.29
CA GLU A 149 -1.92 -9.69 7.91
C GLU A 149 -2.23 -10.64 9.07
N ARG A 150 -1.19 -11.08 9.80
CA ARG A 150 -1.34 -12.04 10.91
C ARG A 150 -2.01 -11.45 12.16
N ASN A 151 -1.93 -10.14 12.34
CA ASN A 151 -2.30 -9.49 13.59
C ASN A 151 -3.44 -8.48 13.45
N HIS A 152 -3.88 -8.14 12.24
CA HIS A 152 -4.87 -7.10 12.05
C HIS A 152 -6.20 -7.48 12.71
N GLN A 153 -6.75 -6.50 13.42
CA GLN A 153 -8.13 -6.53 13.91
C GLN A 153 -8.80 -5.28 13.33
N ALA A 154 -9.49 -5.45 12.21
CA ALA A 154 -10.27 -4.37 11.62
C ALA A 154 -11.47 -4.06 12.53
N LEU A 155 -11.46 -2.87 13.14
CA LEU A 155 -12.55 -2.44 13.99
C LEU A 155 -13.61 -1.74 13.16
N ILE A 156 -14.81 -2.30 13.17
CA ILE A 156 -15.97 -1.80 12.44
C ILE A 156 -16.96 -1.27 13.47
N GLY A 157 -17.43 -0.05 13.28
CA GLY A 157 -18.43 0.57 14.18
C GLY A 157 -17.93 1.70 15.07
N VAL A 158 -16.77 2.30 14.80
CA VAL A 158 -16.29 3.51 15.49
C VAL A 158 -16.28 4.72 14.57
N ASN A 159 -17.37 4.97 13.84
CA ASN A 159 -17.64 6.28 13.24
C ASN A 159 -19.16 6.56 13.33
N SER A 160 -19.46 7.78 13.74
CA SER A 160 -20.77 8.28 14.20
C SER A 160 -21.87 8.27 13.14
N ALA A 161 -22.41 7.11 12.76
CA ALA A 161 -23.75 7.00 12.20
C ALA A 161 -24.16 5.53 12.20
N THR A 162 -25.01 5.18 13.17
CA THR A 162 -25.98 4.08 13.15
C THR A 162 -26.07 3.30 11.83
N THR A 163 -25.40 2.15 11.71
CA THR A 163 -25.93 0.87 11.21
C THR A 163 -24.87 -0.20 11.51
N TYR A 164 -25.26 -1.36 12.05
CA TYR A 164 -24.38 -2.53 12.08
C TYR A 164 -24.12 -2.94 10.63
N SER A 165 -22.97 -2.61 10.06
CA SER A 165 -22.55 -3.20 8.79
C SER A 165 -21.79 -4.49 9.09
N ASN A 166 -22.20 -5.58 8.45
CA ASN A 166 -21.44 -6.84 8.42
C ASN A 166 -20.31 -6.76 7.38
N ASP A 167 -19.81 -5.57 7.08
CA ASP A 167 -18.74 -5.40 6.12
C ASP A 167 -17.52 -6.18 6.63
N GLU A 168 -16.91 -7.01 5.81
CA GLU A 168 -15.66 -7.67 6.18
C GLU A 168 -14.51 -6.83 5.63
N TYR A 169 -13.55 -6.46 6.47
CA TYR A 169 -12.36 -5.73 6.05
C TYR A 169 -11.13 -6.60 6.25
N LYS A 170 -10.36 -6.79 5.18
CA LYS A 170 -9.06 -7.48 5.21
C LYS A 170 -7.95 -6.47 4.94
N ILE A 171 -7.07 -6.32 5.93
CA ILE A 171 -5.94 -5.39 5.87
C ILE A 171 -4.67 -6.21 5.82
N ILE A 172 -3.96 -6.11 4.70
CA ILE A 172 -2.91 -7.06 4.34
C ILE A 172 -1.67 -6.24 3.95
N GLY A 173 -0.53 -6.57 4.55
CA GLY A 173 0.76 -6.12 4.03
C GLY A 173 1.35 -7.21 3.15
N LEU A 174 1.72 -6.86 1.92
CA LEU A 174 2.37 -7.80 1.02
C LEU A 174 3.88 -7.81 1.23
N GLU A 175 4.54 -8.89 0.81
CA GLU A 175 5.99 -8.89 0.63
C GLU A 175 6.44 -7.77 -0.32
N PHE A 176 7.73 -7.45 -0.33
CA PHE A 176 8.23 -6.44 -1.25
C PHE A 176 8.06 -6.88 -2.70
N TYR A 177 7.46 -6.00 -3.51
CA TYR A 177 7.45 -6.21 -4.94
C TYR A 177 8.87 -6.03 -5.50
N ASN A 178 9.33 -7.05 -6.22
CA ASN A 178 10.56 -7.01 -6.98
C ASN A 178 10.28 -7.65 -8.33
N HIS A 179 10.59 -6.94 -9.41
CA HIS A 179 10.32 -7.44 -10.76
C HIS A 179 10.99 -8.79 -11.06
N ASP A 180 12.16 -9.07 -10.48
CA ASP A 180 12.84 -10.35 -10.70
C ASP A 180 12.11 -11.54 -10.04
N ASN A 181 11.14 -11.26 -9.15
CA ASN A 181 10.28 -12.24 -8.50
C ASN A 181 8.78 -11.86 -8.66
N GLU A 182 8.44 -11.21 -9.78
CA GLU A 182 7.11 -10.67 -10.04
C GLU A 182 6.00 -11.72 -9.95
N ASN A 183 6.24 -12.94 -10.44
CA ASN A 183 5.27 -14.03 -10.42
C ASN A 183 4.88 -14.45 -8.99
N HIS A 184 5.83 -14.43 -8.06
CA HIS A 184 5.55 -14.75 -6.66
C HIS A 184 4.65 -13.67 -6.05
N PHE A 185 4.99 -12.40 -6.27
CA PHE A 185 4.17 -11.28 -5.81
C PHE A 185 2.76 -11.33 -6.42
N LYS A 186 2.65 -11.58 -7.73
CA LYS A 186 1.36 -11.78 -8.42
C LYS A 186 0.55 -12.87 -7.73
N SER A 187 1.15 -14.05 -7.53
CA SER A 187 0.49 -15.19 -6.90
C SER A 187 0.04 -14.89 -5.47
N SER A 188 0.87 -14.20 -4.68
CA SER A 188 0.55 -13.79 -3.31
C SER A 188 -0.68 -12.87 -3.29
N LEU A 189 -0.68 -11.81 -4.10
CA LEU A 189 -1.81 -10.89 -4.22
C LEU A 189 -3.09 -11.58 -4.73
N THR A 190 -3.02 -12.38 -5.79
CA THR A 190 -4.20 -13.06 -6.35
C THR A 190 -4.77 -14.10 -5.40
N THR A 191 -3.93 -14.79 -4.63
CA THR A 191 -4.36 -15.75 -3.61
C THR A 191 -5.14 -15.03 -2.50
N GLN A 192 -4.67 -13.86 -2.05
CA GLN A 192 -5.38 -13.07 -1.04
C GLN A 192 -6.74 -12.57 -1.55
N LEU A 193 -6.81 -12.23 -2.84
CA LEU A 193 -8.05 -11.93 -3.55
C LEU A 193 -8.89 -13.18 -3.85
N GLY A 194 -8.51 -14.38 -3.38
CA GLY A 194 -9.27 -15.62 -3.61
C GLY A 194 -9.42 -15.99 -5.09
N ALA A 195 -8.63 -15.39 -5.98
CA ALA A 195 -8.59 -15.71 -7.40
C ALA A 195 -7.74 -16.96 -7.59
N ASN A 196 -8.30 -18.12 -7.25
CA ASN A 196 -7.60 -19.42 -7.27
C ASN A 196 -7.25 -19.96 -8.68
N ASN A 197 -7.31 -19.13 -9.73
CA ASN A 197 -7.15 -19.56 -11.12
C ASN A 197 -6.25 -18.62 -11.95
N VAL A 198 -5.09 -18.22 -11.44
CA VAL A 198 -4.07 -17.59 -12.29
C VAL A 198 -2.78 -18.40 -12.17
N ILE A 199 -2.65 -19.37 -13.08
CA ILE A 199 -1.45 -20.19 -13.32
C ILE A 199 -0.56 -19.44 -14.31
#